data_AF-A0A8T6E6X7-F1
#
_entry.id   AF-A0A8T6E6X7-F1
#
_cell.length_a   1.000
_cell.length_b   1.000
_cell.length_c   1.000
_cell.angle_alpha   90.00
_cell.angle_beta   90.00
_cell.angle_gamma   90.00
#
_symmetry.space_group_name_H-M   'P 1'
#
loop_
_entity.id
_entity.type
_entity.pdbx_description
1 polymer ?
#
loop_
_entity_poly.entity_id
_entity_poly.type
_entity_poly.pdbx_seq_one_letter_code
_entity_poly.pdbx_strand_id
1 'polypeptide(L)'
;MLVDLDNTDVSYEEPRNGRWLTGEAADAAEDEYLAVLAFDSELLTEREGFFSPFMTTWGRFSDYQAFEQDEVLRHALRTDLWDALRQLLSHFERGQDDLFDRVAKAKFGRTPDGDKRTDRLSLLHDQTAHFLRAFTYDVDEITIQAGERIAEAHGAAPELLQEFTENIVSSGLAAELWRQIHDLHREFMEIWESLSPVLNLRYWKKEPADLTKFSVTSKDFERIRHFYLSCYETISQMSVLAIGVEAIARWRQLSIPTRKGTMSVIPRFAELASSNKAAHLGKHPPLDELFVPHMDSVIRNGVAHHASFYDFGSDEVVCVKSSSGAIEETYRENYTLFCRRVLDLMSSVTRLEIYLYILLMLVDGEYQPAGSLRPGPSASEAPRGVENSIRYRTI
;
A
#
# COMPACT_ATOMS: atom_id res chain seq x y z
N MET A 1 -17.18 -21.11 24.93
CA MET A 1 -17.63 -22.07 25.97
C MET A 1 -18.66 -22.96 25.30
N LEU A 2 -18.28 -24.16 24.90
CA LEU A 2 -19.23 -25.16 24.37
C LEU A 2 -19.99 -25.71 25.57
N VAL A 3 -21.29 -25.43 25.63
CA VAL A 3 -22.18 -26.02 26.63
C VAL A 3 -22.70 -27.31 26.03
N ASP A 4 -22.37 -28.43 26.67
CA ASP A 4 -22.94 -29.74 26.37
C ASP A 4 -24.41 -29.72 26.81
N LEU A 5 -25.31 -29.69 25.82
CA LEU A 5 -26.74 -29.45 25.99
C LEU A 5 -27.54 -30.73 26.29
N ASP A 6 -26.90 -31.91 26.25
CA ASP A 6 -27.60 -33.19 26.44
C ASP A 6 -27.98 -33.47 27.90
N ASN A 7 -27.66 -32.55 28.84
CA ASN A 7 -27.84 -32.76 30.28
C ASN A 7 -28.54 -31.62 31.04
N THR A 8 -29.22 -30.71 30.36
CA THR A 8 -29.98 -29.65 31.04
C THR A 8 -31.42 -29.56 30.52
N ASP A 9 -32.37 -29.71 31.45
CA ASP A 9 -33.83 -29.66 31.25
C ASP A 9 -34.29 -28.20 31.05
N VAL A 10 -33.71 -27.51 30.06
CA VAL A 10 -33.95 -26.09 29.77
C VAL A 10 -34.64 -25.97 28.42
N SER A 11 -35.91 -25.56 28.42
CA SER A 11 -36.63 -25.25 27.20
C SER A 11 -36.29 -23.83 26.71
N TYR A 12 -35.97 -23.68 25.44
CA TYR A 12 -35.75 -22.38 24.79
C TYR A 12 -36.84 -22.10 23.75
N GLU A 13 -37.16 -20.82 23.52
CA GLU A 13 -38.00 -20.42 22.38
C GLU A 13 -37.18 -20.52 21.09
N GLU A 14 -37.78 -21.07 20.03
CA GLU A 14 -37.14 -21.14 18.71
C GLU A 14 -36.87 -19.73 18.14
N PRO A 15 -35.65 -19.47 17.62
CA PRO A 15 -35.30 -18.18 17.06
C PRO A 15 -36.13 -17.89 15.80
N ARG A 16 -36.77 -16.73 15.75
CA ARG A 16 -37.67 -16.33 14.64
C ARG A 16 -36.97 -16.05 13.31
N ASN A 17 -35.64 -15.98 13.30
CA ASN A 17 -34.80 -15.65 12.14
C ASN A 17 -33.72 -16.69 11.84
N GLY A 18 -33.79 -17.88 12.43
CA GLY A 18 -32.84 -18.97 12.19
C GLY A 18 -33.52 -20.34 12.28
N ARG A 19 -32.91 -21.37 11.70
CA ARG A 19 -33.33 -22.76 11.85
C ARG A 19 -32.20 -23.57 12.45
N TRP A 20 -32.52 -24.50 13.35
CA TRP A 20 -31.55 -25.48 13.84
C TRP A 20 -31.34 -26.57 12.78
N LEU A 21 -30.08 -26.84 12.45
CA LEU A 21 -29.71 -28.00 11.63
C LEU A 21 -29.29 -29.12 12.58
N THR A 22 -29.76 -30.35 12.32
CA THR A 22 -29.42 -31.54 13.12
C THR A 22 -29.08 -32.71 12.19
N GLY A 23 -28.20 -33.60 12.65
CA GLY A 23 -27.75 -34.79 11.90
C GLY A 23 -26.71 -34.46 10.82
N GLU A 24 -26.68 -35.24 9.73
CA GLU A 24 -25.69 -35.11 8.64
C GLU A 24 -25.69 -33.72 7.97
N ALA A 25 -26.78 -32.96 8.09
CA ALA A 25 -26.88 -31.57 7.63
C ALA A 25 -26.16 -30.57 8.56
N ALA A 26 -25.91 -30.94 9.82
CA ALA A 26 -25.05 -30.20 10.74
C ALA A 26 -23.58 -30.51 10.48
N ASP A 27 -23.22 -31.75 10.17
CA ASP A 27 -21.84 -32.16 9.87
C ASP A 27 -21.34 -31.58 8.53
N ALA A 28 -22.18 -31.59 7.48
CA ALA A 28 -21.87 -30.94 6.21
C ALA A 28 -21.89 -29.40 6.32
N ALA A 29 -22.69 -28.86 7.24
CA ALA A 29 -22.68 -27.46 7.59
C ALA A 29 -21.51 -27.10 8.50
N GLU A 30 -20.90 -28.01 9.27
CA GLU A 30 -19.80 -27.70 10.18
C GLU A 30 -18.55 -27.25 9.42
N ASP A 31 -18.25 -27.92 8.29
CA ASP A 31 -17.18 -27.51 7.37
C ASP A 31 -17.50 -26.20 6.63
N GLU A 32 -18.79 -25.88 6.43
CA GLU A 32 -19.27 -24.67 5.74
C GLU A 32 -19.52 -23.49 6.72
N TYR A 33 -19.78 -23.75 8.01
CA TYR A 33 -20.09 -22.78 9.07
C TYR A 33 -18.93 -22.52 10.03
N LEU A 34 -17.90 -23.37 10.08
CA LEU A 34 -16.60 -22.95 10.60
C LEU A 34 -16.02 -21.77 9.79
N ALA A 35 -16.51 -21.56 8.56
CA ALA A 35 -16.28 -20.35 7.76
C ALA A 35 -17.23 -19.17 8.09
N VAL A 36 -18.27 -19.36 8.92
CA VAL A 36 -19.33 -18.36 9.22
C VAL A 36 -19.39 -18.02 10.73
N LEU A 37 -18.28 -18.19 11.44
CA LEU A 37 -17.93 -17.25 12.51
C LEU A 37 -17.07 -16.16 11.88
N ALA A 38 -17.67 -15.39 10.98
CA ALA A 38 -17.06 -14.19 10.41
C ALA A 38 -16.98 -13.13 11.53
N PHE A 39 -15.99 -13.29 12.40
CA PHE A 39 -15.43 -12.16 13.10
C PHE A 39 -14.93 -11.19 12.05
N ASP A 40 -15.21 -9.89 12.23
CA ASP A 40 -14.86 -8.83 11.29
C ASP A 40 -13.51 -9.11 10.64
N SER A 41 -13.49 -9.32 9.33
CA SER A 41 -12.27 -9.63 8.58
C SER A 41 -11.21 -8.54 8.72
N GLU A 42 -11.62 -7.39 9.27
CA GLU A 42 -10.85 -6.22 9.60
C GLU A 42 -10.15 -6.34 10.97
N LEU A 43 -10.44 -7.30 11.84
CA LEU A 43 -9.83 -7.38 13.17
C LEU A 43 -8.73 -8.45 13.25
N LEU A 44 -7.64 -8.09 13.95
CA LEU A 44 -6.63 -9.06 14.37
C LEU A 44 -7.20 -10.02 15.42
N THR A 45 -6.82 -11.28 15.34
CA THR A 45 -7.23 -12.33 16.28
C THR A 45 -6.05 -12.71 17.17
N GLU A 46 -6.27 -12.89 18.48
CA GLU A 46 -5.22 -13.39 19.37
C GLU A 46 -5.10 -14.92 19.25
N ARG A 47 -3.89 -15.43 19.03
CA ARG A 47 -3.66 -16.86 18.71
C ARG A 47 -3.92 -17.80 19.90
N GLU A 48 -3.63 -17.36 21.12
CA GLU A 48 -3.78 -18.15 22.35
C GLU A 48 -4.82 -17.55 23.30
N GLY A 49 -5.76 -16.77 22.75
CA GLY A 49 -6.80 -16.10 23.53
C GLY A 49 -8.03 -16.98 23.77
N PHE A 50 -8.62 -16.87 24.98
CA PHE A 50 -9.95 -17.45 25.28
C PHE A 50 -11.12 -16.56 24.83
N PHE A 51 -10.81 -15.38 24.30
CA PHE A 51 -11.75 -14.33 23.96
C PHE A 51 -11.93 -14.20 22.45
N SER A 52 -13.09 -13.74 22.00
CA SER A 52 -13.32 -13.48 20.58
C SER A 52 -12.38 -12.36 20.05
N PRO A 53 -12.07 -12.32 18.74
CA PRO A 53 -11.30 -11.25 18.12
C PRO A 53 -11.74 -9.83 18.52
N PHE A 54 -13.05 -9.60 18.57
CA PHE A 54 -13.63 -8.35 19.05
C PHE A 54 -13.24 -8.07 20.51
N MET A 55 -13.42 -9.04 21.42
CA MET A 55 -13.07 -8.86 22.83
C MET A 55 -11.55 -8.67 23.04
N THR A 56 -10.71 -9.31 22.23
CA THR A 56 -9.24 -9.19 22.31
C THR A 56 -8.73 -7.84 21.81
N THR A 57 -9.45 -7.21 20.87
CA THR A 57 -9.05 -5.94 20.23
C THR A 57 -9.74 -4.72 20.84
N TRP A 58 -11.00 -4.82 21.27
CA TRP A 58 -11.79 -3.71 21.84
C TRP A 58 -11.06 -2.93 22.94
N GLY A 59 -10.47 -3.65 23.91
CA GLY A 59 -9.73 -3.01 25.01
C GLY A 59 -8.46 -2.26 24.58
N ARG A 60 -7.95 -2.56 23.37
CA ARG A 60 -6.70 -2.02 22.83
C ARG A 60 -6.90 -0.74 22.05
N PHE A 61 -8.08 -0.47 21.50
CA PHE A 61 -8.37 0.76 20.78
C PHE A 61 -8.19 2.00 21.69
N SER A 62 -7.47 3.01 21.19
CA SER A 62 -7.45 4.35 21.78
C SER A 62 -8.73 5.09 21.46
N ASP A 63 -9.17 4.96 20.22
CA ASP A 63 -10.42 5.52 19.70
C ASP A 63 -11.06 4.51 18.72
N TYR A 64 -12.01 3.74 19.24
CA TYR A 64 -12.76 2.77 18.42
C TYR A 64 -13.74 3.47 17.46
N GLN A 65 -14.27 4.63 17.85
CA GLN A 65 -15.22 5.37 17.02
C GLN A 65 -14.51 5.92 15.77
N ALA A 66 -13.28 6.41 15.91
CA ALA A 66 -12.47 6.81 14.76
C ALA A 66 -12.15 5.64 13.83
N PHE A 67 -11.88 4.45 14.39
CA PHE A 67 -11.71 3.23 13.60
C PHE A 67 -12.96 2.89 12.79
N GLU A 68 -14.13 2.82 13.43
CA GLU A 68 -15.39 2.50 12.77
C GLU A 68 -15.75 3.51 11.67
N GLN A 69 -15.55 4.81 11.94
CA GLN A 69 -15.78 5.87 10.95
C GLN A 69 -14.89 5.72 9.72
N ASP A 70 -13.61 5.44 9.93
CA ASP A 70 -12.65 5.26 8.85
C ASP A 70 -12.87 3.96 8.07
N GLU A 71 -13.34 2.87 8.70
CA GLU A 71 -13.72 1.64 7.98
C GLU A 71 -14.95 1.86 7.10
N VAL A 72 -15.98 2.54 7.62
CA VAL A 72 -17.15 2.92 6.80
C VAL A 72 -16.71 3.78 5.61
N LEU A 73 -15.78 4.72 5.84
CA LEU A 73 -15.20 5.52 4.77
C LEU A 73 -14.43 4.65 3.76
N ARG A 74 -13.52 3.78 4.20
CA ARG A 74 -12.77 2.86 3.33
C ARG A 74 -13.67 1.99 2.49
N HIS A 75 -14.73 1.43 3.08
CA HIS A 75 -15.73 0.66 2.36
C HIS A 75 -16.39 1.51 1.27
N ALA A 76 -16.89 2.71 1.61
CA ALA A 76 -17.50 3.61 0.64
C ALA A 76 -16.53 4.02 -0.49
N LEU A 77 -15.28 4.36 -0.16
CA LEU A 77 -14.23 4.68 -1.13
C LEU A 77 -14.01 3.51 -2.09
N ARG A 78 -13.82 2.30 -1.56
CA ARG A 78 -13.56 1.08 -2.35
C ARG A 78 -14.73 0.74 -3.28
N THR A 79 -15.97 0.85 -2.80
CA THR A 79 -17.16 0.51 -3.58
C THR A 79 -17.52 1.58 -4.62
N ASP A 80 -17.43 2.86 -4.27
CA ASP A 80 -18.00 3.94 -5.09
C ASP A 80 -16.97 4.73 -5.91
N LEU A 81 -15.75 4.92 -5.38
CA LEU A 81 -14.75 5.80 -5.98
C LEU A 81 -13.61 5.06 -6.68
N TRP A 82 -13.31 3.82 -6.31
CA TRP A 82 -12.23 3.06 -6.95
C TRP A 82 -12.45 2.94 -8.47
N ASP A 83 -13.65 2.59 -8.89
CA ASP A 83 -13.99 2.50 -10.31
C ASP A 83 -13.89 3.84 -11.04
N ALA A 84 -14.22 4.94 -10.37
CA ALA A 84 -14.07 6.28 -10.95
C ALA A 84 -12.60 6.65 -11.14
N LEU A 85 -11.71 6.31 -10.21
CA LEU A 85 -10.27 6.52 -10.35
C LEU A 85 -9.69 5.72 -11.53
N ARG A 86 -10.08 4.45 -11.68
CA ARG A 86 -9.66 3.63 -12.82
C ARG A 86 -10.13 4.22 -14.16
N GLN A 87 -11.34 4.78 -14.19
CA GLN A 87 -11.84 5.48 -15.38
C GLN A 87 -11.03 6.73 -15.69
N LEU A 88 -10.71 7.56 -14.69
CA LEU A 88 -9.85 8.73 -14.86
C LEU A 88 -8.48 8.33 -15.44
N LEU A 89 -7.83 7.33 -14.85
CA LEU A 89 -6.56 6.82 -15.36
C LEU A 89 -6.67 6.38 -16.83
N SER A 90 -7.68 5.55 -17.15
CA SER A 90 -7.87 5.06 -18.51
C SER A 90 -8.13 6.19 -19.52
N HIS A 91 -8.91 7.20 -19.15
CA HIS A 91 -9.15 8.36 -20.01
C HIS A 91 -7.89 9.21 -20.19
N PHE A 92 -7.12 9.41 -19.13
CA PHE A 92 -5.85 10.14 -19.17
C PHE A 92 -4.84 9.47 -20.10
N GLU A 93 -4.65 8.15 -19.98
CA GLU A 93 -3.74 7.36 -20.83
C GLU A 93 -4.15 7.39 -22.31
N ARG A 94 -5.46 7.42 -22.58
CA ARG A 94 -6.00 7.46 -23.94
C ARG A 94 -6.12 8.87 -24.53
N GLY A 95 -5.78 9.91 -23.77
CA GLY A 95 -5.95 11.31 -24.19
C GLY A 95 -7.41 11.70 -24.42
N GLN A 96 -8.32 11.12 -23.63
CA GLN A 96 -9.76 11.36 -23.72
C GLN A 96 -10.20 12.45 -22.74
N ASP A 97 -9.71 13.67 -22.95
CA ASP A 97 -9.83 14.80 -22.01
C ASP A 97 -11.29 15.13 -21.63
N ASP A 98 -12.20 15.19 -22.61
CA ASP A 98 -13.63 15.45 -22.35
C ASP A 98 -14.29 14.38 -21.47
N LEU A 99 -13.83 13.13 -21.56
CA LEU A 99 -14.34 12.03 -20.72
C LEU A 99 -13.72 12.11 -19.33
N PHE A 100 -12.43 12.41 -19.24
CA PHE A 100 -11.73 12.65 -17.98
C PHE A 100 -12.44 13.74 -17.16
N ASP A 101 -12.66 14.91 -17.76
CA ASP A 101 -13.22 16.08 -17.06
C ASP A 101 -14.66 15.82 -16.58
N ARG A 102 -15.44 15.07 -17.38
CA ARG A 102 -16.80 14.66 -17.00
C ARG A 102 -16.80 13.72 -15.80
N VAL A 103 -15.93 12.72 -15.79
CA VAL A 103 -15.80 11.79 -14.65
C VAL A 103 -15.31 12.53 -13.42
N ALA A 104 -14.28 13.38 -13.56
CA ALA A 104 -13.71 14.17 -12.47
C ALA A 104 -14.79 15.02 -11.79
N LYS A 105 -15.58 15.74 -12.59
CA LYS A 105 -16.66 16.60 -12.07
C LYS A 105 -17.80 15.80 -11.44
N ALA A 106 -18.22 14.72 -12.08
CA ALA A 106 -19.37 13.94 -11.61
C ALA A 106 -19.08 13.13 -10.34
N LYS A 107 -17.87 12.59 -10.20
CA LYS A 107 -17.51 11.68 -9.12
C LYS A 107 -16.73 12.34 -7.99
N PHE A 108 -15.93 13.36 -8.29
CA PHE A 108 -15.08 14.04 -7.31
C PHE A 108 -15.45 15.52 -7.10
N GLY A 109 -16.38 16.05 -7.90
CA GLY A 109 -16.77 17.47 -7.83
C GLY A 109 -15.66 18.44 -8.23
N ARG A 110 -14.58 17.96 -8.85
CA ARG A 110 -13.43 18.74 -9.29
C ARG A 110 -13.31 18.75 -10.81
N THR A 111 -12.75 19.81 -11.36
CA THR A 111 -12.29 19.88 -12.75
C THR A 111 -10.80 20.22 -12.74
N PRO A 112 -10.05 19.88 -13.81
CA PRO A 112 -8.69 20.36 -13.95
C PRO A 112 -8.64 21.89 -13.87
N ASP A 113 -7.53 22.44 -13.37
CA ASP A 113 -7.35 23.89 -13.21
C ASP A 113 -7.13 24.62 -14.56
N GLY A 114 -6.79 23.85 -15.61
CA GLY A 114 -6.61 24.34 -16.97
C GLY A 114 -6.81 23.22 -18.01
N ASP A 115 -6.50 23.54 -19.26
CA ASP A 115 -6.72 22.64 -20.40
C ASP A 115 -5.52 21.73 -20.69
N LYS A 116 -4.42 21.84 -19.94
CA LYS A 116 -3.18 21.12 -20.24
C LYS A 116 -3.22 19.68 -19.72
N ARG A 117 -2.33 18.85 -20.26
CA ARG A 117 -2.15 17.47 -19.81
C ARG A 117 -1.63 17.42 -18.37
N THR A 118 -0.77 18.38 -17.99
CA THR A 118 -0.24 18.56 -16.63
C THR A 118 -1.34 18.87 -15.61
N ASP A 119 -2.35 19.68 -15.97
CA ASP A 119 -3.48 19.98 -15.08
C ASP A 119 -4.30 18.71 -14.76
N ARG A 120 -4.51 17.86 -15.77
CA ARG A 120 -5.19 16.56 -15.60
C ARG A 120 -4.34 15.55 -14.83
N LEU A 121 -3.03 15.53 -15.07
CA LEU A 121 -2.08 14.72 -14.32
C LEU A 121 -2.11 15.11 -12.84
N SER A 122 -2.10 16.41 -12.54
CA SER A 122 -2.19 16.95 -11.18
C SER A 122 -3.48 16.51 -10.49
N LEU A 123 -4.63 16.67 -11.15
CA LEU A 123 -5.91 16.20 -10.61
C LEU A 123 -5.91 14.69 -10.36
N LEU A 124 -5.42 13.89 -11.32
CA LEU A 124 -5.35 12.43 -11.20
C LEU A 124 -4.48 12.01 -10.01
N HIS A 125 -3.30 12.61 -9.88
CA HIS A 125 -2.40 12.35 -8.76
C HIS A 125 -3.04 12.72 -7.42
N ASP A 126 -3.63 13.92 -7.32
CA ASP A 126 -4.34 14.40 -6.12
C ASP A 126 -5.45 13.42 -5.68
N GLN A 127 -6.30 13.00 -6.62
CA GLN A 127 -7.43 12.11 -6.31
C GLN A 127 -6.94 10.72 -5.92
N THR A 128 -5.88 10.22 -6.57
CA THR A 128 -5.28 8.91 -6.27
C THR A 128 -4.61 8.93 -4.90
N ALA A 129 -3.82 9.97 -4.60
CA ALA A 129 -3.16 10.14 -3.31
C ALA A 129 -4.17 10.29 -2.16
N HIS A 130 -5.22 11.09 -2.36
CA HIS A 130 -6.29 11.25 -1.37
C HIS A 130 -7.01 9.92 -1.09
N PHE A 131 -7.31 9.15 -2.13
CA PHE A 131 -7.92 7.83 -1.99
C PHE A 131 -7.01 6.87 -1.22
N LEU A 132 -5.74 6.73 -1.61
CA LEU A 132 -4.82 5.76 -1.02
C LEU A 132 -4.47 6.05 0.44
N ARG A 133 -4.51 7.32 0.88
CA ARG A 133 -4.34 7.72 2.29
C ARG A 133 -5.29 6.99 3.25
N ALA A 134 -6.48 6.62 2.79
CA ALA A 134 -7.44 5.88 3.62
C ALA A 134 -6.98 4.45 3.94
N PHE A 135 -6.11 3.88 3.10
CA PHE A 135 -5.70 2.47 3.10
C PHE A 135 -4.23 2.25 3.49
N THR A 136 -3.40 3.29 3.47
CA THR A 136 -1.97 3.20 3.81
C THR A 136 -1.65 3.88 5.14
N TYR A 137 -0.45 3.65 5.68
CA TYR A 137 0.04 4.45 6.81
C TYR A 137 0.40 5.87 6.38
N ASP A 138 0.29 6.81 7.33
CA ASP A 138 0.76 8.17 7.11
C ASP A 138 2.28 8.23 7.21
N VAL A 139 2.88 8.53 6.07
CA VAL A 139 4.32 8.71 5.86
C VAL A 139 4.54 10.01 5.08
N ASP A 140 3.83 11.07 5.49
CA ASP A 140 3.85 12.39 4.83
C ASP A 140 5.27 13.00 4.79
N GLU A 141 6.14 12.62 5.73
CA GLU A 141 7.55 13.00 5.74
C GLU A 141 8.29 12.58 4.45
N ILE A 142 7.98 11.40 3.88
CA ILE A 142 8.57 10.93 2.63
C ILE A 142 8.26 11.90 1.49
N THR A 143 6.99 12.33 1.39
CA THR A 143 6.54 13.26 0.34
C THR A 143 7.22 14.62 0.48
N ILE A 144 7.35 15.12 1.71
CA ILE A 144 8.02 16.40 1.99
C ILE A 144 9.50 16.31 1.60
N GLN A 145 10.22 15.29 2.09
CA GLN A 145 11.64 15.11 1.80
C GLN A 145 11.89 14.96 0.30
N ALA A 146 11.08 14.17 -0.41
CA ALA A 146 11.20 14.00 -1.86
C ALA A 146 11.00 15.34 -2.61
N GLY A 147 9.98 16.11 -2.23
CA GLY A 147 9.74 17.44 -2.79
C GLY A 147 10.90 18.41 -2.57
N GLU A 148 11.47 18.42 -1.37
CA GLU A 148 12.65 19.23 -1.03
C GLU A 148 13.86 18.85 -1.89
N ARG A 149 14.14 17.54 -2.05
CA ARG A 149 15.24 17.07 -2.92
C ARG A 149 15.10 17.54 -4.36
N ILE A 150 13.88 17.50 -4.90
CA ILE A 150 13.61 17.94 -6.27
C ILE A 150 13.75 19.47 -6.39
N ALA A 151 13.24 20.22 -5.42
CA ALA A 151 13.39 21.68 -5.39
C ALA A 151 14.87 22.08 -5.32
N GLU A 152 15.68 21.37 -4.52
CA GLU A 152 17.13 21.56 -4.47
C GLU A 152 17.82 21.25 -5.79
N ALA A 153 17.46 20.14 -6.45
CA ALA A 153 18.00 19.79 -7.77
C ALA A 153 17.68 20.87 -8.81
N HIS A 154 16.42 21.33 -8.83
CA HIS A 154 15.97 22.40 -9.71
C HIS A 154 16.71 23.71 -9.44
N GLY A 155 16.91 24.07 -8.17
CA GLY A 155 17.68 25.26 -7.79
C GLY A 155 19.18 25.15 -8.10
N ALA A 156 19.75 23.94 -8.06
CA ALA A 156 21.17 23.71 -8.28
C ALA A 156 21.56 23.67 -9.77
N ALA A 157 20.75 23.02 -10.61
CA ALA A 157 20.98 22.89 -12.05
C ALA A 157 19.68 22.52 -12.79
N PRO A 158 18.83 23.51 -13.12
CA PRO A 158 17.52 23.25 -13.73
C PRO A 158 17.62 22.59 -15.11
N GLU A 159 18.61 22.97 -15.91
CA GLU A 159 18.86 22.38 -17.24
C GLU A 159 19.21 20.89 -17.15
N LEU A 160 19.97 20.48 -16.12
CA LEU A 160 20.29 19.08 -15.90
C LEU A 160 19.09 18.28 -15.38
N LEU A 161 18.21 18.91 -14.60
CA LEU A 161 16.97 18.29 -14.16
C LEU A 161 16.00 18.10 -15.34
N GLN A 162 15.93 19.06 -16.25
CA GLN A 162 15.20 18.93 -17.51
C GLN A 162 15.80 17.80 -18.36
N GLU A 163 17.12 17.78 -18.57
CA GLU A 163 17.82 16.72 -19.32
C GLU A 163 17.57 15.34 -18.69
N PHE A 164 17.62 15.24 -17.35
CA PHE A 164 17.32 14.00 -16.65
C PHE A 164 15.88 13.55 -16.88
N THR A 165 14.93 14.48 -16.81
CA THR A 165 13.50 14.24 -17.04
C THR A 165 13.25 13.75 -18.47
N GLU A 166 13.88 14.36 -19.46
CA GLU A 166 13.80 13.93 -20.86
C GLU A 166 14.44 12.54 -21.06
N ASN A 167 15.53 12.24 -20.37
CA ASN A 167 16.18 10.92 -20.39
C ASN A 167 15.30 9.81 -19.77
N ILE A 168 14.58 10.07 -18.67
CA ILE A 168 13.67 9.06 -18.08
C ILE A 168 12.44 8.81 -18.97
N VAL A 169 11.96 9.83 -19.68
CA VAL A 169 10.82 9.70 -20.61
C VAL A 169 11.26 8.96 -21.87
N SER A 170 12.33 9.41 -22.52
CA SER A 170 12.83 8.84 -23.79
C SER A 170 13.36 7.42 -23.65
N SER A 171 13.89 7.04 -22.47
CA SER A 171 14.31 5.66 -22.19
C SER A 171 13.15 4.69 -21.94
N GLY A 172 11.92 5.18 -21.79
CA GLY A 172 10.75 4.38 -21.44
C GLY A 172 10.62 4.06 -19.95
N LEU A 173 11.58 4.46 -19.11
CA LEU A 173 11.54 4.22 -17.66
C LEU A 173 10.32 4.86 -17.00
N ALA A 174 9.98 6.10 -17.38
CA ALA A 174 8.82 6.79 -16.83
C ALA A 174 7.50 6.06 -17.15
N ALA A 175 7.34 5.56 -18.38
CA ALA A 175 6.15 4.82 -18.80
C ALA A 175 6.04 3.46 -18.10
N GLU A 176 7.16 2.76 -17.91
CA GLU A 176 7.19 1.49 -17.21
C GLU A 176 6.87 1.64 -15.71
N LEU A 177 7.45 2.65 -15.04
CA LEU A 177 7.11 2.98 -13.66
C LEU A 177 5.65 3.37 -13.49
N TRP A 178 5.13 4.22 -14.38
CA TRP A 178 3.72 4.61 -14.40
C TRP A 178 2.80 3.37 -14.42
N ARG A 179 3.05 2.47 -15.36
CA ARG A 179 2.28 1.22 -15.50
C ARG A 179 2.37 0.36 -14.24
N GLN A 180 3.58 0.12 -13.73
CA GLN A 180 3.79 -0.71 -12.54
C GLN A 180 3.07 -0.14 -11.31
N ILE A 181 3.18 1.16 -11.04
CA ILE A 181 2.53 1.81 -9.89
C ILE A 181 1.01 1.66 -9.97
N HIS A 182 0.42 1.91 -11.14
CA HIS A 182 -1.03 1.76 -11.30
C HIS A 182 -1.52 0.31 -11.26
N ASP A 183 -0.72 -0.64 -11.74
CA ASP A 183 -1.00 -2.07 -11.58
C ASP A 183 -0.94 -2.47 -10.10
N LEU A 184 0.05 -1.97 -9.34
CA LEU A 184 0.11 -2.14 -7.88
C LEU A 184 -1.12 -1.56 -7.17
N HIS A 185 -1.59 -0.37 -7.56
CA HIS A 185 -2.80 0.20 -6.97
C HIS A 185 -4.02 -0.72 -7.16
N ARG A 186 -4.11 -1.38 -8.33
CA ARG A 186 -5.17 -2.33 -8.62
C ARG A 186 -5.03 -3.61 -7.79
N GLU A 187 -3.86 -4.23 -7.82
CA GLU A 187 -3.59 -5.45 -7.05
C GLU A 187 -3.80 -5.22 -5.54
N PHE A 188 -3.41 -4.04 -5.03
CA PHE A 188 -3.60 -3.66 -3.63
C PHE A 188 -5.07 -3.68 -3.23
N MET A 189 -5.97 -3.16 -4.07
CA MET A 189 -7.41 -3.18 -3.79
C MET A 189 -8.00 -4.59 -3.82
N GLU A 190 -7.43 -5.51 -4.60
CA GLU A 190 -7.86 -6.91 -4.68
C GLU A 190 -7.46 -7.73 -3.46
N ILE A 191 -6.33 -7.38 -2.81
CA ILE A 191 -5.84 -8.07 -1.60
C ILE A 191 -6.16 -7.32 -0.30
N TRP A 192 -6.83 -6.16 -0.38
CA TRP A 192 -7.06 -5.25 0.74
C TRP A 192 -7.61 -5.95 1.99
N GLU A 193 -8.58 -6.85 1.83
CA GLU A 193 -9.23 -7.55 2.95
C GLU A 193 -8.25 -8.44 3.75
N SER A 194 -7.15 -8.89 3.12
CA SER A 194 -6.12 -9.66 3.83
C SER A 194 -5.10 -8.78 4.57
N LEU A 195 -5.02 -7.49 4.21
CA LEU A 195 -4.10 -6.52 4.81
C LEU A 195 -4.79 -5.58 5.81
N SER A 196 -6.10 -5.37 5.68
CA SER A 196 -6.85 -4.41 6.50
C SER A 196 -6.70 -4.63 8.01
N PRO A 197 -6.61 -5.87 8.56
CA PRO A 197 -6.40 -6.06 9.99
C PRO A 197 -5.14 -5.43 10.53
N VAL A 198 -4.12 -5.36 9.69
CA VAL A 198 -2.84 -4.80 10.11
C VAL A 198 -2.94 -3.28 10.24
N LEU A 199 -3.71 -2.62 9.37
CA LEU A 199 -3.90 -1.16 9.43
C LEU A 199 -4.49 -0.73 10.78
N ASN A 200 -5.27 -1.60 11.44
CA ASN A 200 -5.92 -1.30 12.71
C ASN A 200 -4.99 -1.02 13.87
N LEU A 201 -3.73 -1.44 13.76
CA LEU A 201 -2.69 -1.09 14.72
C LEU A 201 -2.56 0.43 14.91
N ARG A 202 -2.92 1.24 13.90
CA ARG A 202 -2.89 2.72 13.99
C ARG A 202 -3.89 3.29 15.00
N TYR A 203 -4.95 2.56 15.33
CA TYR A 203 -5.97 2.98 16.29
C TYR A 203 -5.78 2.34 17.67
N TRP A 204 -4.71 1.57 17.88
CA TRP A 204 -4.45 0.99 19.18
C TRP A 204 -3.74 2.00 20.09
N LYS A 205 -4.05 1.98 21.39
CA LYS A 205 -3.41 2.82 22.42
C LYS A 205 -1.89 2.71 22.39
N LYS A 206 -1.40 1.49 22.16
CA LYS A 206 0.00 1.14 22.01
C LYS A 206 0.08 -0.05 21.07
N GLU A 207 1.08 -0.03 20.19
CA GLU A 207 1.43 -1.22 19.43
C GLU A 207 1.82 -2.35 20.41
N PRO A 208 1.35 -3.60 20.18
CA PRO A 208 1.72 -4.68 21.06
C PRO A 208 3.23 -4.90 21.00
N ALA A 209 3.83 -5.19 22.15
CA ALA A 209 5.26 -5.49 22.23
C ALA A 209 5.66 -6.72 21.39
N ASP A 210 4.68 -7.56 21.07
CA ASP A 210 4.87 -8.77 20.27
C ASP A 210 3.64 -8.98 19.37
N LEU A 211 3.79 -8.68 18.08
CA LEU A 211 2.75 -8.89 17.07
C LEU A 211 2.56 -10.37 16.71
N THR A 212 3.51 -11.26 17.05
CA THR A 212 3.43 -12.69 16.69
C THR A 212 2.31 -13.42 17.42
N LYS A 213 1.77 -12.82 18.48
CA LYS A 213 0.59 -13.27 19.23
C LYS A 213 -0.72 -13.04 18.49
N PHE A 214 -0.69 -12.28 17.39
CA PHE A 214 -1.85 -11.93 16.60
C PHE A 214 -1.81 -12.58 15.23
N SER A 215 -2.98 -12.90 14.72
CA SER A 215 -3.18 -13.46 13.40
C SER A 215 -4.17 -12.60 12.61
N VAL A 216 -3.88 -12.37 11.33
CA VAL A 216 -4.89 -11.92 10.37
C VAL A 216 -5.85 -13.07 10.06
N THR A 217 -7.13 -12.77 9.82
CA THR A 217 -8.17 -13.78 9.58
C THR A 217 -8.10 -14.37 8.17
N SER A 218 -7.93 -13.53 7.16
CA SER A 218 -7.79 -13.96 5.76
C SER A 218 -6.35 -14.31 5.42
N LYS A 219 -6.14 -15.53 4.89
CA LYS A 219 -4.82 -16.05 4.48
C LYS A 219 -4.78 -16.27 2.98
N ASP A 220 -4.18 -15.33 2.25
CA ASP A 220 -3.87 -15.47 0.83
C ASP A 220 -2.37 -15.26 0.60
N PHE A 221 -1.57 -16.24 1.06
CA PHE A 221 -0.12 -16.12 1.01
C PHE A 221 0.39 -15.91 -0.40
N GLU A 222 -0.07 -16.68 -1.40
CA GLU A 222 0.48 -16.56 -2.75
C GLU A 222 0.22 -15.18 -3.36
N ARG A 223 -0.98 -14.61 -3.21
CA ARG A 223 -1.23 -13.25 -3.74
C ARG A 223 -0.44 -12.19 -2.99
N ILE A 224 -0.41 -12.26 -1.65
CA ILE A 224 0.36 -11.30 -0.83
C ILE A 224 1.87 -11.42 -1.14
N ARG A 225 2.35 -12.65 -1.36
CA ARG A 225 3.72 -12.94 -1.76
C ARG A 225 4.07 -12.30 -3.09
N HIS A 226 3.24 -12.49 -4.10
CA HIS A 226 3.43 -11.88 -5.41
C HIS A 226 3.40 -10.35 -5.32
N PHE A 227 2.44 -9.79 -4.60
CA PHE A 227 2.32 -8.36 -4.41
C PHE A 227 3.52 -7.75 -3.67
N TYR A 228 4.04 -8.41 -2.64
CA TYR A 228 5.29 -8.04 -1.96
C TYR A 228 6.45 -7.89 -2.95
N LEU A 229 6.62 -8.86 -3.85
CA LEU A 229 7.68 -8.85 -4.85
C LEU A 229 7.50 -7.70 -5.85
N SER A 230 6.28 -7.47 -6.31
CA SER A 230 5.95 -6.35 -7.20
C SER A 230 6.28 -5.00 -6.53
N CYS A 231 5.86 -4.77 -5.29
CA CYS A 231 6.20 -3.55 -4.54
C CYS A 231 7.72 -3.37 -4.39
N TYR A 232 8.44 -4.42 -4.02
CA TYR A 232 9.90 -4.39 -3.87
C TYR A 232 10.59 -3.98 -5.18
N GLU A 233 10.19 -4.59 -6.29
CA GLU A 233 10.78 -4.35 -7.60
C GLU A 233 10.47 -2.92 -8.09
N THR A 234 9.25 -2.43 -7.87
CA THR A 234 8.87 -1.05 -8.19
C THR A 234 9.65 -0.04 -7.35
N ILE A 235 9.77 -0.20 -6.02
CA ILE A 235 10.61 0.68 -5.19
C ILE A 235 12.06 0.68 -5.68
N SER A 236 12.60 -0.49 -6.03
CA SER A 236 13.94 -0.60 -6.57
C SER A 236 14.11 0.16 -7.90
N GLN A 237 13.09 0.23 -8.75
CA GLN A 237 13.12 1.00 -9.99
C GLN A 237 12.93 2.50 -9.73
N MET A 238 12.03 2.88 -8.82
CA MET A 238 11.80 4.28 -8.43
C MET A 238 13.04 4.93 -7.82
N SER A 239 13.91 4.14 -7.16
CA SER A 239 15.19 4.63 -6.63
C SER A 239 16.09 5.28 -7.69
N VAL A 240 15.91 4.95 -8.98
CA VAL A 240 16.63 5.58 -10.10
C VAL A 240 16.26 7.05 -10.23
N LEU A 241 14.98 7.40 -10.02
CA LEU A 241 14.51 8.79 -10.02
C LEU A 241 15.13 9.56 -8.87
N ALA A 242 15.05 8.99 -7.66
CA ALA A 242 15.54 9.64 -6.45
C ALA A 242 17.06 9.87 -6.47
N ILE A 243 17.86 8.88 -6.89
CA ILE A 243 19.31 9.05 -7.00
C ILE A 243 19.71 10.03 -8.12
N GLY A 244 18.91 10.12 -9.18
CA GLY A 244 19.13 11.09 -10.26
C GLY A 244 18.93 12.52 -9.80
N VAL A 245 17.81 12.78 -9.13
CA VAL A 245 17.53 14.05 -8.45
C VAL A 245 18.66 14.38 -7.47
N GLU A 246 19.07 13.40 -6.68
CA GLU A 246 20.14 13.58 -5.71
C GLU A 246 21.49 13.90 -6.35
N ALA A 247 21.78 13.28 -7.50
CA ALA A 247 23.02 13.51 -8.21
C ALA A 247 23.13 14.94 -8.74
N ILE A 248 22.00 15.49 -9.22
CA ILE A 248 21.90 16.86 -9.67
C ILE A 248 22.04 17.83 -8.49
N ALA A 249 21.26 17.61 -7.42
CA ALA A 249 21.25 18.48 -6.25
C ALA A 249 22.63 18.58 -5.58
N ARG A 250 23.34 17.44 -5.43
CA ARG A 250 24.63 17.40 -4.73
C ARG A 250 25.83 17.70 -5.61
N TRP A 251 25.88 17.08 -6.78
CA TRP A 251 27.10 17.07 -7.61
C TRP A 251 26.93 17.82 -8.92
N ARG A 252 25.71 18.32 -9.24
CA ARG A 252 25.40 19.01 -10.49
C ARG A 252 25.81 18.19 -11.72
N GLN A 253 25.50 16.90 -11.70
CA GLN A 253 25.82 15.95 -12.78
C GLN A 253 24.81 14.80 -12.79
N LEU A 254 24.66 14.14 -13.94
CA LEU A 254 23.83 12.94 -14.12
C LEU A 254 24.59 11.64 -13.78
N SER A 255 25.48 11.71 -12.81
CA SER A 255 26.34 10.61 -12.38
C SER A 255 26.61 10.66 -10.89
N ILE A 256 26.76 9.50 -10.26
CA ILE A 256 27.12 9.41 -8.85
C ILE A 256 28.60 9.06 -8.66
N PRO A 257 29.28 9.62 -7.64
CA PRO A 257 30.62 9.21 -7.28
C PRO A 257 30.69 7.74 -6.83
N THR A 258 31.75 7.05 -7.22
CA THR A 258 32.08 5.68 -6.82
C THR A 258 33.55 5.57 -6.47
N ARG A 259 33.97 4.44 -5.89
CA ARG A 259 35.39 4.19 -5.60
C ARG A 259 36.28 4.20 -6.85
N LYS A 260 35.72 3.92 -8.04
CA LYS A 260 36.47 3.76 -9.30
C LYS A 260 36.30 4.96 -10.26
N GLY A 261 35.71 6.05 -9.81
CA GLY A 261 35.35 7.20 -10.65
C GLY A 261 33.87 7.53 -10.51
N THR A 262 33.18 7.82 -11.59
CA THR A 262 31.73 8.12 -11.60
C THR A 262 30.94 7.01 -12.27
N MET A 263 29.66 6.90 -11.93
CA MET A 263 28.71 5.99 -12.57
C MET A 263 27.51 6.80 -13.03
N SER A 264 27.14 6.70 -14.31
CA SER A 264 25.96 7.39 -14.81
C SER A 264 24.68 6.85 -14.16
N VAL A 265 23.73 7.72 -13.86
CA VAL A 265 22.45 7.31 -13.28
C VAL A 265 21.69 6.46 -14.29
N ILE A 266 21.61 6.95 -15.53
CA ILE A 266 21.14 6.19 -16.69
C ILE A 266 22.31 6.01 -17.66
N PRO A 267 22.56 4.80 -18.21
CA PRO A 267 21.88 3.54 -17.91
C PRO A 267 22.47 2.78 -16.70
N ARG A 268 23.68 3.14 -16.23
CA ARG A 268 24.48 2.24 -15.39
C ARG A 268 23.89 1.95 -14.01
N PHE A 269 23.43 2.96 -13.27
CA PHE A 269 22.76 2.71 -11.99
C PHE A 269 21.42 1.99 -12.18
N ALA A 270 20.66 2.38 -13.21
CA ALA A 270 19.37 1.78 -13.52
C ALA A 270 19.45 0.25 -13.73
N GLU A 271 20.54 -0.23 -14.35
CA GLU A 271 20.82 -1.64 -14.62
C GLU A 271 21.33 -2.44 -13.40
N LEU A 272 21.65 -1.78 -12.28
CA LEU A 272 22.12 -2.50 -11.09
C LEU A 272 21.00 -3.37 -10.49
N ALA A 273 21.40 -4.53 -9.97
CA ALA A 273 20.55 -5.33 -9.09
C ALA A 273 20.13 -4.53 -7.84
N SER A 274 18.93 -4.81 -7.31
CA SER A 274 18.33 -4.07 -6.18
C SER A 274 19.24 -4.01 -4.95
N SER A 275 19.93 -5.09 -4.60
CA SER A 275 20.89 -5.11 -3.48
C SER A 275 22.06 -4.12 -3.68
N ASN A 276 22.54 -3.99 -4.92
CA ASN A 276 23.59 -3.02 -5.24
C ASN A 276 23.05 -1.59 -5.21
N LYS A 277 21.81 -1.35 -5.69
CA LYS A 277 21.14 -0.05 -5.58
C LYS A 277 21.01 0.38 -4.11
N ALA A 278 20.53 -0.50 -3.23
CA ALA A 278 20.43 -0.25 -1.79
C ALA A 278 21.79 0.14 -1.18
N ALA A 279 22.88 -0.53 -1.55
CA ALA A 279 24.23 -0.19 -1.08
C ALA A 279 24.77 1.17 -1.57
N HIS A 280 24.22 1.70 -2.67
CA HIS A 280 24.51 3.05 -3.14
C HIS A 280 23.63 4.09 -2.44
N LEU A 281 22.32 3.83 -2.32
CA LEU A 281 21.37 4.70 -1.62
C LEU A 281 21.77 4.88 -0.14
N GLY A 282 22.19 3.79 0.51
CA GLY A 282 22.68 3.77 1.90
C GLY A 282 23.89 4.65 2.21
N LYS A 283 24.49 5.31 1.22
CA LYS A 283 25.60 6.26 1.40
C LYS A 283 25.14 7.72 1.34
N HIS A 284 23.86 7.97 1.10
CA HIS A 284 23.35 9.26 0.69
C HIS A 284 22.04 9.59 1.42
N PRO A 285 22.09 10.20 2.62
CA PRO A 285 20.89 10.71 3.26
C PRO A 285 20.16 11.75 2.40
N PRO A 286 18.82 11.84 2.45
CA PRO A 286 17.89 10.98 3.19
C PRO A 286 17.53 9.68 2.45
N LEU A 287 18.16 9.37 1.31
CA LEU A 287 17.79 8.20 0.49
C LEU A 287 18.02 6.87 1.20
N ASP A 288 18.95 6.84 2.16
CA ASP A 288 19.18 5.68 3.01
C ASP A 288 17.93 5.37 3.85
N GLU A 289 17.36 6.37 4.51
CA GLU A 289 16.13 6.24 5.29
C GLU A 289 14.91 5.94 4.41
N LEU A 290 14.80 6.60 3.25
CA LEU A 290 13.63 6.51 2.37
C LEU A 290 13.50 5.18 1.61
N PHE A 291 14.63 4.54 1.26
CA PHE A 291 14.61 3.35 0.39
C PHE A 291 15.17 2.09 1.04
N VAL A 292 16.27 2.19 1.80
CA VAL A 292 17.01 0.98 2.25
C VAL A 292 16.16 0.06 3.15
N PRO A 293 15.33 0.55 4.08
CA PRO A 293 14.45 -0.31 4.89
C PRO A 293 13.51 -1.19 4.06
N HIS A 294 13.18 -0.75 2.85
CA HIS A 294 12.24 -1.40 1.94
C HIS A 294 12.94 -2.31 0.91
N MET A 295 14.27 -2.34 0.90
CA MET A 295 15.08 -3.08 -0.08
C MET A 295 15.80 -4.29 0.53
N ASP A 296 15.14 -5.02 1.43
CA ASP A 296 15.67 -6.26 2.03
C ASP A 296 15.79 -7.40 1.01
N SER A 297 17.02 -7.61 0.53
CA SER A 297 17.33 -8.68 -0.42
C SER A 297 17.25 -10.09 0.16
N VAL A 298 17.34 -10.28 1.49
CA VAL A 298 17.26 -11.60 2.12
C VAL A 298 15.83 -12.11 2.02
N ILE A 299 14.86 -11.31 2.47
CA ILE A 299 13.44 -11.63 2.39
C ILE A 299 13.03 -11.77 0.94
N ARG A 300 13.41 -10.81 0.09
CA ARG A 300 13.09 -10.87 -1.35
C ARG A 300 13.58 -12.17 -1.99
N ASN A 301 14.82 -12.58 -1.71
CA ASN A 301 15.36 -13.80 -2.30
C ASN A 301 14.69 -15.06 -1.75
N GLY A 302 14.40 -15.10 -0.45
CA GLY A 302 13.63 -16.17 0.19
C GLY A 302 12.25 -16.32 -0.44
N VAL A 303 11.56 -15.21 -0.63
CA VAL A 303 10.20 -15.19 -1.15
C VAL A 303 10.13 -15.43 -2.68
N ALA A 304 11.14 -14.99 -3.43
CA ALA A 304 11.16 -15.07 -4.90
C ALA A 304 11.73 -16.38 -5.47
N HIS A 305 12.82 -16.91 -4.90
CA HIS A 305 13.65 -17.95 -5.54
C HIS A 305 13.70 -19.27 -4.76
N HIS A 306 13.12 -19.31 -3.57
CA HIS A 306 13.12 -20.48 -2.71
C HIS A 306 11.72 -21.08 -2.65
N ALA A 307 11.63 -22.35 -2.22
CA ALA A 307 10.33 -22.92 -1.89
C ALA A 307 9.85 -22.16 -0.65
N SER A 308 9.02 -21.14 -0.89
CA SER A 308 8.37 -20.37 0.14
C SER A 308 6.94 -20.86 0.26
N PHE A 309 6.49 -21.05 1.48
CA PHE A 309 5.14 -21.50 1.78
C PHE A 309 4.68 -20.92 3.11
N TYR A 310 3.37 -20.93 3.29
CA TYR A 310 2.74 -20.58 4.55
C TYR A 310 2.50 -21.85 5.37
N ASP A 311 3.04 -21.89 6.58
CA ASP A 311 2.81 -22.95 7.57
C ASP A 311 1.60 -22.59 8.43
N PHE A 312 0.48 -23.27 8.19
CA PHE A 312 -0.77 -23.08 8.93
C PHE A 312 -0.64 -23.42 10.42
N GLY A 313 0.23 -24.37 10.78
CA GLY A 313 0.38 -24.81 12.18
C GLY A 313 1.06 -23.76 13.04
N SER A 314 2.08 -23.08 12.48
CA SER A 314 2.83 -22.05 13.20
C SER A 314 2.44 -20.62 12.85
N ASP A 315 1.57 -20.40 11.87
CA ASP A 315 1.16 -19.09 11.32
C ASP A 315 2.38 -18.27 10.86
N GLU A 316 3.24 -18.92 10.07
CA GLU A 316 4.51 -18.37 9.61
C GLU A 316 4.71 -18.53 8.11
N VAL A 317 5.39 -17.56 7.52
CA VAL A 317 5.99 -17.66 6.19
C VAL A 317 7.35 -18.31 6.35
N VAL A 318 7.58 -19.44 5.67
CA VAL A 318 8.83 -20.19 5.73
C VAL A 318 9.44 -20.26 4.35
N CYS A 319 10.71 -19.90 4.23
CA CYS A 319 11.46 -19.98 2.97
C CYS A 319 12.62 -20.97 3.10
N VAL A 320 12.61 -22.01 2.27
CA VAL A 320 13.65 -23.05 2.30
C VAL A 320 14.41 -23.15 0.98
N LYS A 321 15.73 -23.31 1.10
CA LYS A 321 16.61 -23.56 -0.03
C LYS A 321 17.04 -25.02 -0.02
N SER A 322 16.91 -25.69 -1.16
CA SER A 322 17.55 -26.99 -1.34
C SER A 322 18.97 -26.78 -1.86
N SER A 323 19.97 -27.20 -1.08
CA SER A 323 21.35 -27.28 -1.54
C SER A 323 21.88 -28.70 -1.32
N SER A 324 22.24 -29.36 -2.42
CA SER A 324 22.84 -30.70 -2.40
C SER A 324 22.04 -31.76 -1.61
N GLY A 325 20.71 -31.71 -1.67
CA GLY A 325 19.81 -32.65 -0.99
C GLY A 325 19.48 -32.32 0.46
N ALA A 326 20.14 -31.33 1.07
CA ALA A 326 19.74 -30.76 2.34
C ALA A 326 18.75 -29.61 2.12
N ILE A 327 17.67 -29.58 2.91
CA ILE A 327 16.73 -28.47 2.97
C ILE A 327 17.21 -27.57 4.10
N GLU A 328 17.61 -26.35 3.76
CA GLU A 328 18.04 -25.32 4.70
C GLU A 328 16.98 -24.23 4.77
N GLU A 329 16.51 -23.93 5.99
CA GLU A 329 15.66 -22.77 6.22
C GLU A 329 16.48 -21.49 6.11
N THR A 330 16.04 -20.61 5.22
CA THR A 330 16.73 -19.33 4.94
C THR A 330 16.05 -18.14 5.59
N TYR A 331 14.75 -18.26 5.87
CA TYR A 331 13.94 -17.19 6.43
C TYR A 331 12.66 -17.76 7.04
N ARG A 332 12.24 -17.17 8.16
CA ARG A 332 10.98 -17.43 8.86
C ARG A 332 10.47 -16.14 9.48
N GLU A 333 9.20 -15.81 9.25
CA GLU A 333 8.53 -14.65 9.84
C GLU A 333 7.05 -14.98 10.09
N ASN A 334 6.48 -14.48 11.18
CA ASN A 334 5.04 -14.61 11.42
C ASN A 334 4.23 -13.93 10.30
N TYR A 335 3.13 -14.55 9.89
CA TYR A 335 2.35 -14.08 8.74
C TYR A 335 1.76 -12.68 8.93
N THR A 336 1.35 -12.30 10.15
CA THR A 336 0.87 -10.94 10.45
C THR A 336 1.99 -9.90 10.27
N LEU A 337 3.21 -10.22 10.69
CA LEU A 337 4.39 -9.37 10.46
C LEU A 337 4.71 -9.25 8.96
N PHE A 338 4.57 -10.33 8.20
CA PHE A 338 4.74 -10.29 6.76
C PHE A 338 3.69 -9.39 6.08
N CYS A 339 2.41 -9.50 6.48
CA CYS A 339 1.34 -8.62 6.02
C CYS A 339 1.61 -7.15 6.39
N ARG A 340 2.14 -6.88 7.59
CA ARG A 340 2.58 -5.53 8.00
C ARG A 340 3.63 -4.97 7.06
N ARG A 341 4.67 -5.76 6.78
CA ARG A 341 5.74 -5.40 5.87
C ARG A 341 5.23 -5.09 4.46
N VAL A 342 4.28 -5.88 3.96
CA VAL A 342 3.63 -5.64 2.66
C VAL A 342 2.90 -4.29 2.65
N LEU A 343 2.15 -3.99 3.71
CA LEU A 343 1.43 -2.73 3.84
C LEU A 343 2.38 -1.53 3.98
N ASP A 344 3.49 -1.68 4.71
CA ASP A 344 4.52 -0.65 4.82
C ASP A 344 5.19 -0.40 3.45
N LEU A 345 5.49 -1.46 2.68
CA LEU A 345 6.03 -1.34 1.32
C LEU A 345 5.07 -0.60 0.39
N MET A 346 3.78 -0.96 0.41
CA MET A 346 2.78 -0.28 -0.39
C MET A 346 2.65 1.19 0.03
N SER A 347 2.67 1.48 1.34
CA SER A 347 2.69 2.84 1.86
C SER A 347 3.89 3.64 1.34
N SER A 348 5.06 3.01 1.20
CA SER A 348 6.24 3.66 0.62
C SER A 348 6.12 3.86 -0.89
N VAL A 349 5.57 2.90 -1.66
CA VAL A 349 5.31 3.07 -3.10
C VAL A 349 4.45 4.32 -3.35
N THR A 350 3.32 4.46 -2.64
CA THR A 350 2.39 5.57 -2.86
C THR A 350 3.02 6.93 -2.56
N ARG A 351 3.96 7.02 -1.61
CA ARG A 351 4.65 8.29 -1.33
C ARG A 351 5.80 8.55 -2.27
N LEU A 352 6.57 7.53 -2.63
CA LEU A 352 7.69 7.67 -3.55
C LEU A 352 7.22 8.00 -4.98
N GLU A 353 5.96 7.72 -5.33
CA GLU A 353 5.35 8.09 -6.61
C GLU A 353 5.49 9.58 -6.90
N ILE A 354 5.58 10.41 -5.85
CA ILE A 354 5.79 11.85 -5.97
C ILE A 354 7.02 12.21 -6.83
N TYR A 355 8.07 11.38 -6.82
CA TYR A 355 9.24 11.59 -7.69
C TYR A 355 8.84 11.52 -9.15
N LEU A 356 8.10 10.49 -9.55
CA LEU A 356 7.64 10.33 -10.92
C LEU A 356 6.67 11.46 -11.29
N TYR A 357 5.70 11.74 -10.43
CA TYR A 357 4.71 12.79 -10.65
C TYR A 357 5.37 14.17 -10.88
N ILE A 358 6.24 14.62 -9.98
CA ILE A 358 6.86 15.94 -10.10
C ILE A 358 7.77 16.01 -11.33
N LEU A 359 8.54 14.94 -11.62
CA LEU A 359 9.38 14.91 -12.82
C LEU A 359 8.52 14.97 -14.10
N LEU A 360 7.38 14.29 -14.15
CA LEU A 360 6.46 14.39 -15.28
C LEU A 360 5.85 15.78 -15.44
N MET A 361 5.59 16.50 -14.34
CA MET A 361 5.13 17.90 -14.39
C MET A 361 6.18 18.86 -14.98
N LEU A 362 7.47 18.51 -14.92
CA LEU A 362 8.56 19.32 -15.50
C LEU A 362 8.66 19.22 -17.02
N VAL A 363 8.13 18.15 -17.64
CA VAL A 363 8.24 17.92 -19.10
C VAL A 363 7.66 19.09 -19.92
N ASP A 364 6.57 19.71 -19.45
CA ASP A 364 5.93 20.84 -20.11
C ASP A 364 6.39 22.22 -19.56
N GLY A 365 7.40 22.24 -18.67
CA GLY A 365 7.99 23.47 -18.11
C GLY A 365 7.18 24.16 -17.00
N GLU A 366 6.21 23.48 -16.37
CA GLU A 366 5.27 24.07 -15.40
C GLU A 366 5.40 23.53 -13.98
N TYR A 367 6.63 23.39 -13.47
CA TYR A 367 6.79 23.22 -12.02
C TYR A 367 6.90 24.58 -11.33
N GLN A 368 5.89 24.92 -10.51
CA GLN A 368 6.06 25.95 -9.49
C GLN A 368 6.52 25.27 -8.19
N PRO A 369 7.68 25.66 -7.62
CA PRO A 369 8.13 25.10 -6.35
C PRO A 369 7.06 25.32 -5.29
N ALA A 370 6.62 24.22 -4.65
CA ALA A 370 5.50 24.21 -3.73
C ALA A 370 5.73 25.11 -2.51
N GLY A 371 5.24 26.33 -2.59
CA GLY A 371 4.69 27.02 -1.43
C GLY A 371 3.32 26.42 -1.13
N SER A 372 3.26 25.51 -0.16
CA SER A 372 2.07 24.80 0.34
C SER A 372 1.62 23.55 -0.45
N LEU A 373 2.35 22.46 -0.25
CA LEU A 373 1.67 21.21 0.11
C LEU A 373 0.92 21.51 1.42
N ARG A 374 -0.31 22.03 1.33
CA ARG A 374 -1.17 22.06 2.51
C ARG A 374 -1.36 20.60 2.89
N PRO A 375 -1.17 20.21 4.17
CA PRO A 375 -1.74 18.95 4.61
C PRO A 375 -3.21 18.98 4.18
N GLY A 376 -3.62 18.01 3.38
CA GLY A 376 -5.03 17.81 3.08
C GLY A 376 -5.78 17.77 4.41
N PRO A 377 -7.04 18.23 4.44
CA PRO A 377 -7.77 18.16 5.68
C PRO A 377 -7.81 16.69 6.15
N SER A 378 -7.78 16.51 7.47
CA SER A 378 -7.78 15.20 8.13
C SER A 378 -8.81 14.27 7.46
N ALA A 379 -8.61 12.95 7.51
CA ALA A 379 -9.55 11.95 6.97
C ALA A 379 -11.01 12.16 7.43
N SER A 380 -11.24 12.95 8.49
CA SER A 380 -12.54 13.45 8.94
C SER A 380 -13.25 14.41 7.97
N GLU A 381 -12.59 14.95 6.94
CA GLU A 381 -13.18 15.84 5.94
C GLU A 381 -13.17 15.18 4.55
N ALA A 382 -13.91 14.08 4.44
CA ALA A 382 -14.27 13.51 3.15
C ALA A 382 -14.99 14.57 2.27
N PRO A 383 -14.88 14.49 0.93
CA PRO A 383 -15.59 15.40 0.04
C PRO A 383 -17.10 15.41 0.35
N ARG A 384 -17.70 16.61 0.38
CA ARG A 384 -19.12 16.89 0.71
C ARG A 384 -20.15 16.30 -0.27
N GLY A 385 -19.85 15.15 -0.88
CA GLY A 385 -20.72 14.41 -1.79
C GLY A 385 -21.39 13.17 -1.18
N VAL A 386 -20.98 12.72 0.01
CA VAL A 386 -21.50 11.48 0.63
C VAL A 386 -22.66 11.73 1.63
N GLU A 387 -22.89 12.97 2.06
CA GLU A 387 -23.90 13.31 3.10
C GLU A 387 -25.37 13.12 2.71
N ASN A 388 -25.70 12.80 1.44
CA ASN A 388 -27.09 12.78 0.98
C ASN A 388 -27.75 11.39 0.83
N SER A 389 -27.08 10.27 1.16
CA SER A 389 -27.66 8.92 0.95
C SER A 389 -28.05 8.14 2.21
N ILE A 390 -27.73 8.60 3.42
CA ILE A 390 -28.07 7.85 4.65
C ILE A 390 -29.09 8.62 5.50
N ARG A 391 -30.35 8.59 5.06
CA ARG A 391 -31.49 8.87 5.95
C ARG A 391 -32.00 7.55 6.52
N TYR A 392 -31.65 7.26 7.76
CA TYR A 392 -32.27 6.20 8.56
C TYR A 392 -33.79 6.37 8.59
N ARG A 393 -34.52 5.38 8.05
CA ARG A 393 -35.92 5.15 8.39
C ARG A 393 -35.96 4.30 9.65
N THR A 394 -36.31 4.94 10.75
CA THR A 394 -36.65 4.32 12.02
C THR A 394 -37.86 3.40 11.85
N ILE A 395 -37.80 2.18 12.39
CA ILE A 395 -38.93 1.47 12.97
C ILE A 395 -38.58 1.22 14.43
#